data_AF-A0A2W7AS41-F1
#
_entry.id   AF-A0A2W7AS41-F1
#
_cell.length_a   1.000
_cell.length_b   1.000
_cell.length_c   1.000
_cell.angle_alpha   90.00
_cell.angle_beta   90.00
_cell.angle_gamma   90.00
#
_symmetry.space_group_name_H-M   'P 1'
#
loop_
_entity.id
_entity.type
_entity.pdbx_description
1 polymer ?
#
loop_
_entity_poly.entity_id
_entity_poly.type
_entity_poly.pdbx_seq_one_letter_code
_entity_poly.pdbx_strand_id
1 'polypeptide(L)'
;FITADNRQVKIGEFVYYSVDLADTPGAQILGKISDRRLIDHLPDRLFADPDIDPEAIAALVGFAHPHPEIYEVTVDVVGHFHPALGFMNPRIAPDPGAKVRLADDESLRQIINKKQREEIGSAHIGSLLLRPGGRVPVTLDVKELVSTHMAILAGTGSGKSYTAGVLIEELLSPYNRAAVLIFDPHGEYGTLADMRGHPSFASDDGYSPEVKLLTPDDIRIRMSSLDYYDILTLLPDMSDRQQAILNKAFSLLGKHKFGEHRWDVQDLISACYESDRSTDDEGNEKTGSSAPALEWKLGKLERSDYFHRVEHLAPKDLFAPGQVTVLQMNEISQEEQQVICAAVLRQSYQARINTAKDKISADDENYLPYPVFILIEEAHRFAPANEPARCKQVLRTILSEGRKFGMGVGLITQRPGKLDSDVLSQCMSQFLMRIVNPVDQDSLKYGVEAAGRDLLKELPSLTKGQVIVSGACVNTPVLCQVRQRLTKHGGETMNAPEAWMSHFQSHRQQARQLEKAAPASPGKKAETFGGVSIE
;
A
#
# COMPACT_ATOMS: atom_id res chain seq x y z
N PHE A 1 -5.37 29.60 23.21
CA PHE A 1 -5.70 30.94 22.66
C PHE A 1 -7.19 31.16 22.71
N ILE A 2 -7.64 32.41 22.59
CA ILE A 2 -9.06 32.78 22.62
C ILE A 2 -9.39 33.56 21.35
N THR A 3 -10.53 33.28 20.73
CA THR A 3 -10.99 33.95 19.51
C THR A 3 -12.52 34.08 19.48
N ALA A 4 -13.01 35.14 18.86
CA ALA A 4 -14.42 35.28 18.48
C ALA A 4 -14.67 34.90 17.00
N ASP A 5 -13.60 34.67 16.22
CA ASP A 5 -13.71 34.23 14.82
C ASP A 5 -13.94 32.71 14.75
N ASN A 6 -15.17 32.32 14.43
CA ASN A 6 -15.57 30.92 14.24
C ASN A 6 -15.39 30.42 12.78
N ARG A 7 -15.20 31.31 11.80
CA ARG A 7 -15.19 30.93 10.38
C ARG A 7 -13.81 30.50 9.90
N GLN A 8 -12.77 31.20 10.35
CA GLN A 8 -11.40 30.97 9.87
C GLN A 8 -10.64 29.93 10.71
N VAL A 9 -11.10 29.67 11.93
CA VAL A 9 -10.42 28.81 12.90
C VAL A 9 -10.92 27.37 12.75
N LYS A 10 -10.18 26.56 11.99
CA LYS A 10 -10.49 25.16 11.71
C LYS A 10 -9.44 24.23 12.35
N ILE A 11 -9.87 23.10 12.89
CA ILE A 11 -8.96 22.06 13.37
C ILE A 11 -8.12 21.56 12.19
N GLY A 12 -6.81 21.46 12.42
CA GLY A 12 -5.81 21.09 11.42
C GLY A 12 -5.19 22.25 10.65
N GLU A 13 -5.71 23.48 10.79
CA GLU A 13 -5.18 24.67 10.13
C GLU A 13 -3.84 25.10 10.74
N PHE A 14 -2.98 25.69 9.91
CA PHE A 14 -1.66 26.16 10.35
C PHE A 14 -1.69 27.64 10.71
N VAL A 15 -1.05 27.95 11.83
CA VAL A 15 -0.94 29.29 12.40
C VAL A 15 0.51 29.60 12.78
N TYR A 16 0.84 30.87 12.94
CA TYR A 16 2.11 31.32 13.48
C TYR A 16 1.92 32.24 14.68
N TYR A 17 2.88 32.16 15.59
CA TYR A 17 3.12 33.17 16.60
C TYR A 17 4.60 33.57 16.58
N SER A 18 4.89 34.79 16.98
CA SER A 18 6.27 35.31 17.02
C SER A 18 6.83 35.16 18.42
N VAL A 19 8.10 34.77 18.51
CA VAL A 19 8.84 34.71 19.77
C VAL A 19 10.26 35.21 19.54
N ASP A 20 10.83 35.85 20.55
CA ASP A 20 12.24 36.26 20.52
C ASP A 20 13.13 35.10 20.96
N LEU A 21 13.79 34.45 19.99
CA LEU A 21 14.82 33.45 20.26
C LEU A 21 16.18 34.13 20.38
N ALA A 22 17.08 33.55 21.19
CA ALA A 22 18.42 34.09 21.45
C ALA A 22 19.21 34.39 20.16
N ASP A 23 19.10 33.51 19.16
CA ASP A 23 19.81 33.63 17.88
C ASP A 23 18.94 34.22 16.75
N THR A 24 17.63 34.39 16.97
CA THR A 24 16.68 34.86 15.95
C THR A 24 15.53 35.63 16.60
N PRO A 25 15.71 36.94 16.84
CA PRO A 25 14.63 37.81 17.34
C PRO A 25 13.45 37.81 16.36
N GLY A 26 12.22 37.74 16.88
CA GLY A 26 10.99 37.69 16.08
C GLY A 26 10.78 36.40 15.27
N ALA A 27 11.40 35.28 15.68
CA ALA A 27 11.22 33.99 15.03
C ALA A 27 9.73 33.61 14.96
N GLN A 28 9.30 33.21 13.76
CA GLN A 28 7.93 32.74 13.53
C GLN A 28 7.83 31.25 13.82
N ILE A 29 7.13 30.89 14.88
CA ILE A 29 6.89 29.51 15.27
C ILE A 29 5.58 29.03 14.66
N LEU A 30 5.67 27.98 13.85
CA LEU A 30 4.53 27.29 13.29
C LEU A 30 3.83 26.49 14.39
N GLY A 31 2.53 26.66 14.44
CA GLY A 31 1.62 25.83 15.23
C GLY A 31 0.51 25.26 14.36
N LYS A 32 -0.14 24.22 14.88
CA LYS A 32 -1.30 23.59 14.25
C LYS A 32 -2.46 23.59 15.23
N ILE A 33 -3.63 23.99 14.76
CA ILE A 33 -4.84 23.99 15.59
C ILE A 33 -5.26 22.54 15.84
N SER A 34 -5.29 22.13 17.10
CA SER A 34 -5.57 20.73 17.51
C SER A 34 -6.92 20.56 18.18
N ASP A 35 -7.45 21.61 18.81
CA ASP A 35 -8.75 21.59 19.45
C ASP A 35 -9.40 22.97 19.42
N ARG A 36 -10.73 22.99 19.45
CA ARG A 36 -11.54 24.21 19.50
C ARG A 36 -12.78 23.96 20.35
N ARG A 37 -12.93 24.74 21.41
CA ARG A 37 -14.03 24.61 22.38
C ARG A 37 -14.74 25.95 22.58
N LEU A 38 -16.07 25.94 22.50
CA LEU A 38 -16.88 27.09 22.89
C LEU A 38 -16.81 27.27 24.42
N ILE A 39 -16.38 28.44 24.88
CA ILE A 39 -16.21 28.75 26.31
C ILE A 39 -17.15 29.83 26.82
N ASP A 40 -17.62 30.72 25.94
CA ASP A 40 -18.67 31.69 26.25
C ASP A 40 -19.71 31.65 25.13
N HIS A 41 -20.96 31.40 25.48
CA HIS A 41 -22.05 31.18 24.54
C HIS A 41 -23.27 32.01 24.90
N LEU A 42 -24.08 32.31 23.90
CA LEU A 42 -25.37 32.95 24.12
C LEU A 42 -26.30 32.00 24.92
N PRO A 43 -27.21 32.53 25.76
CA PRO A 43 -28.15 31.70 26.50
C PRO A 43 -28.96 30.77 25.58
N ASP A 44 -29.08 29.49 25.95
CA ASP A 44 -29.74 28.44 25.14
C ASP A 44 -31.14 28.83 24.65
N ARG A 45 -31.87 29.63 25.43
CA ARG A 45 -33.22 30.12 25.08
C ARG A 45 -33.23 31.00 23.83
N LEU A 46 -32.12 31.64 23.49
CA LEU A 46 -31.99 32.45 22.27
C LEU A 46 -31.91 31.58 21.01
N PHE A 47 -31.48 30.32 21.15
CA PHE A 47 -31.42 29.34 20.07
C PHE A 47 -32.68 28.45 20.00
N ALA A 48 -33.67 28.68 20.86
CA ALA A 48 -34.90 27.90 20.87
C ALA A 48 -35.80 28.18 19.66
N ASP A 49 -35.62 29.34 19.01
CA ASP A 49 -36.31 29.73 17.79
C ASP A 49 -35.30 29.80 16.63
N PRO A 50 -35.33 28.84 15.68
CA PRO A 50 -34.39 28.81 14.56
C PRO A 50 -34.63 29.93 13.53
N ASP A 51 -35.77 30.63 13.58
CA ASP A 51 -36.10 31.70 12.63
C ASP A 51 -35.54 33.07 13.07
N ILE A 52 -35.05 33.17 14.31
CA ILE A 52 -34.50 34.42 14.85
C ILE A 52 -32.98 34.31 14.93
N ASP A 53 -32.29 35.21 14.24
CA ASP A 53 -30.83 35.32 14.34
C ASP A 53 -30.42 35.68 15.79
N PRO A 54 -29.64 34.84 16.48
CA PRO A 54 -29.17 35.12 17.83
C PRO A 54 -28.37 36.42 17.93
N GLU A 55 -27.70 36.86 16.85
CA GLU A 55 -27.00 38.16 16.82
C GLU A 55 -27.99 39.34 16.92
N ALA A 56 -29.20 39.20 16.34
CA ALA A 56 -30.25 40.21 16.44
C ALA A 56 -30.80 40.32 17.87
N ILE A 57 -30.93 39.20 18.58
CA ILE A 57 -31.37 39.21 19.98
C ILE A 57 -30.27 39.75 20.90
N ALA A 58 -29.01 39.34 20.68
CA ALA A 58 -27.86 39.86 21.41
C ALA A 58 -27.79 41.40 21.27
N ALA A 59 -27.97 41.93 20.06
CA ALA A 59 -28.02 43.37 19.81
C ALA A 59 -29.16 44.08 20.57
N LEU A 60 -30.35 43.48 20.64
CA LEU A 60 -31.50 44.00 21.39
C LEU A 60 -31.25 44.08 22.91
N VAL A 61 -30.46 43.15 23.46
CA VAL A 61 -30.09 43.11 24.89
C VAL A 61 -28.87 44.00 25.19
N GLY A 62 -28.32 44.67 24.18
CA GLY A 62 -27.20 45.61 24.33
C GLY A 62 -25.81 44.99 24.14
N PHE A 63 -25.72 43.74 23.67
CA PHE A 63 -24.45 43.18 23.20
C PHE A 63 -24.13 43.75 21.82
N ALA A 64 -23.29 44.79 21.78
CA ALA A 64 -22.90 45.47 20.55
C ALA A 64 -21.68 44.83 19.84
N HIS A 65 -21.17 43.69 20.34
CA HIS A 65 -20.02 43.02 19.74
C HIS A 65 -20.44 42.08 18.61
N PRO A 66 -19.91 42.24 17.38
CA PRO A 66 -20.06 41.22 16.35
C PRO A 66 -19.38 39.92 16.82
N HIS A 67 -20.08 38.80 16.69
CA HIS A 67 -19.67 37.48 17.20
C HIS A 67 -19.56 37.42 18.74
N PRO A 68 -20.69 37.32 19.46
CA PRO A 68 -20.73 37.32 20.93
C PRO A 68 -20.15 36.04 21.55
N GLU A 69 -19.96 35.00 20.77
CA GLU A 69 -19.40 33.73 21.22
C GLU A 69 -17.88 33.77 21.29
N ILE A 70 -17.32 33.14 22.32
CA ILE A 70 -15.89 33.06 22.54
C ILE A 70 -15.45 31.60 22.52
N TYR A 71 -14.43 31.32 21.71
CA TYR A 71 -13.85 30.00 21.53
C TYR A 71 -12.43 29.95 22.13
N GLU A 72 -12.18 28.92 22.92
CA GLU A 72 -10.84 28.45 23.27
C GLU A 72 -10.28 27.62 22.11
N VAL A 73 -9.04 27.89 21.73
CA VAL A 73 -8.32 27.22 20.64
C VAL A 73 -7.00 26.70 21.17
N THR A 74 -6.79 25.39 21.05
CA THR A 74 -5.53 24.73 21.38
C THR A 74 -4.67 24.67 20.13
N VAL A 75 -3.41 25.08 20.26
CA VAL A 75 -2.42 25.07 19.17
C VAL A 75 -1.23 24.25 19.63
N ASP A 76 -0.95 23.18 18.89
CA ASP A 76 0.21 22.35 19.10
C ASP A 76 1.41 22.98 18.40
N VAL A 77 2.52 23.09 19.10
CA VAL A 77 3.75 23.66 18.56
C VAL A 77 4.38 22.68 17.59
N VAL A 78 4.49 23.09 16.32
CA VAL A 78 5.09 22.27 15.27
C VAL A 78 6.60 22.53 15.23
N GLY A 79 7.00 23.79 15.03
CA GLY A 79 8.41 24.17 14.96
C GLY A 79 8.65 25.46 14.19
N HIS A 80 9.90 25.79 13.93
CA HIS A 80 10.31 26.95 13.12
C HIS A 80 11.37 26.53 12.13
N PHE A 81 11.43 27.17 10.97
CA PHE A 81 12.49 26.93 10.00
C PHE A 81 13.66 27.89 10.23
N HIS A 82 14.83 27.35 10.53
CA HIS A 82 16.07 28.11 10.65
C HIS A 82 16.87 28.02 9.35
N PRO A 83 17.28 29.14 8.72
CA PRO A 83 17.94 29.12 7.42
C PRO A 83 19.18 28.21 7.33
N ALA A 84 19.94 28.08 8.42
CA ALA A 84 21.15 27.27 8.46
C ALA A 84 20.97 25.85 9.02
N LEU A 85 19.94 25.61 9.83
CA LEU A 85 19.77 24.37 10.59
C LEU A 85 18.55 23.55 10.15
N GLY A 86 17.73 24.11 9.25
CA GLY A 86 16.48 23.51 8.81
C GLY A 86 15.38 23.63 9.87
N PHE A 87 14.46 22.67 9.86
CA PHE A 87 13.31 22.65 10.76
C PHE A 87 13.77 22.36 12.21
N MET A 88 13.48 23.29 13.12
CA MET A 88 13.80 23.21 14.55
C MET A 88 12.53 23.21 15.40
N ASN A 89 12.57 22.53 16.54
CA ASN A 89 11.48 22.57 17.52
C ASN A 89 11.93 23.33 18.78
N PRO A 90 11.66 24.65 18.87
CA PRO A 90 12.14 25.46 19.99
C PRO A 90 11.43 25.14 21.31
N ARG A 91 10.33 24.36 21.34
CA ARG A 91 9.52 24.05 22.53
C ARG A 91 9.16 25.27 23.40
N ILE A 92 9.08 26.45 22.79
CA ILE A 92 8.76 27.70 23.48
C ILE A 92 7.31 28.09 23.14
N ALA A 93 6.52 28.30 24.18
CA ALA A 93 5.18 28.87 24.06
C ALA A 93 5.26 30.40 23.95
N PRO A 94 4.29 31.05 23.29
CA PRO A 94 4.25 32.50 23.25
C PRO A 94 3.84 33.09 24.60
N ASP A 95 4.20 34.36 24.81
CA ASP A 95 3.76 35.12 25.97
C ASP A 95 2.22 35.29 26.00
N PRO A 96 1.61 35.34 27.19
CA PRO A 96 0.19 35.65 27.32
C PRO A 96 -0.19 36.95 26.58
N GLY A 97 -1.23 36.88 25.75
CA GLY A 97 -1.69 38.01 24.94
C GLY A 97 -0.99 38.17 23.59
N ALA A 98 0.04 37.37 23.29
CA ALA A 98 0.64 37.34 21.96
C ALA A 98 -0.38 36.96 20.89
N LYS A 99 -0.30 37.65 19.75
CA LYS A 99 -1.21 37.41 18.62
C LYS A 99 -0.79 36.16 17.85
N VAL A 100 -1.77 35.29 17.62
CA VAL A 100 -1.66 34.17 16.67
C VAL A 100 -2.28 34.60 15.36
N ARG A 101 -1.61 34.30 14.25
CA ARG A 101 -2.05 34.62 12.90
C ARG A 101 -2.13 33.37 12.05
N LEU A 102 -3.00 33.36 11.04
CA LEU A 102 -2.97 32.31 10.03
C LEU A 102 -1.63 32.31 9.30
N ALA A 103 -1.13 31.12 9.02
CA ALA A 103 0.03 30.94 8.17
C ALA A 103 -0.26 31.37 6.73
N ASP A 104 0.67 32.07 6.09
CA ASP A 104 0.58 32.39 4.67
C ASP A 104 0.97 31.17 3.81
N ASP A 105 0.45 31.14 2.59
CA ASP A 105 0.60 29.99 1.70
C ASP A 105 2.06 29.77 1.25
N GLU A 106 2.87 30.83 1.16
CA GLU A 106 4.26 30.75 0.71
C GLU A 106 5.16 30.13 1.79
N SER A 107 5.05 30.61 3.03
CA SER A 107 5.75 30.04 4.19
C SER A 107 5.38 28.57 4.39
N LEU A 108 4.11 28.20 4.22
CA LEU A 108 3.67 26.81 4.35
C LEU A 108 4.29 25.89 3.30
N ARG A 109 4.42 26.33 2.04
CA ARG A 109 5.08 25.54 0.98
C ARG A 109 6.51 25.20 1.31
N GLN A 110 7.23 26.12 1.96
CA GLN A 110 8.63 25.92 2.34
C GLN A 110 8.77 25.04 3.58
N ILE A 111 7.84 25.16 4.52
CA ILE A 111 7.97 24.53 5.84
C ILE A 111 7.40 23.12 5.86
N ILE A 112 6.29 22.85 5.17
CA ILE A 112 5.68 21.54 5.13
C ILE A 112 6.50 20.57 4.27
N ASN A 113 6.98 21.05 3.12
CA ASN A 113 7.59 20.21 2.11
C ASN A 113 9.11 20.18 2.25
N LYS A 114 9.69 18.98 2.24
CA LYS A 114 11.15 18.80 2.17
C LYS A 114 11.71 19.06 0.77
N LYS A 115 10.87 18.83 -0.24
CA LYS A 115 11.20 18.91 -1.66
C LYS A 115 10.19 19.78 -2.37
N GLN A 116 10.67 20.58 -3.32
CA GLN A 116 9.77 21.38 -4.16
C GLN A 116 9.26 20.55 -5.34
N ARG A 117 8.14 20.96 -5.92
CA ARG A 117 7.54 20.26 -7.06
C ARG A 117 8.51 20.22 -8.23
N GLU A 118 8.57 19.08 -8.92
CA GLU A 118 9.44 18.82 -10.09
C GLU A 118 10.95 18.84 -9.76
N GLU A 119 11.32 18.95 -8.48
CA GLU A 119 12.68 18.67 -8.02
C GLU A 119 12.97 17.17 -8.09
N ILE A 120 14.21 16.79 -8.37
CA ILE A 120 14.66 15.39 -8.29
C ILE A 120 14.41 14.86 -6.88
N GLY A 121 13.71 13.73 -6.80
CA GLY A 121 13.30 13.11 -5.53
C GLY A 121 12.04 13.73 -4.91
N SER A 122 11.30 14.58 -5.62
CA SER A 122 9.99 15.07 -5.17
C SER A 122 8.87 14.12 -5.60
N ALA A 123 7.77 14.05 -4.84
CA ALA A 123 6.53 13.41 -5.30
C ALA A 123 5.32 14.25 -4.90
N HIS A 124 4.64 14.85 -5.87
CA HIS A 124 3.47 15.69 -5.65
C HIS A 124 2.19 14.86 -5.49
N ILE A 125 1.74 14.68 -4.24
CA ILE A 125 0.58 13.84 -3.92
C ILE A 125 -0.75 14.61 -4.00
N GLY A 126 -0.73 15.93 -3.86
CA GLY A 126 -1.94 16.73 -3.76
C GLY A 126 -1.71 18.11 -3.16
N SER A 127 -2.75 18.68 -2.56
CA SER A 127 -2.68 19.98 -1.88
C SER A 127 -3.25 19.95 -0.48
N LEU A 128 -2.78 20.86 0.38
CA LEU A 128 -3.24 20.99 1.75
C LEU A 128 -4.77 21.20 1.78
N LEU A 129 -5.47 20.37 2.55
CA LEU A 129 -6.93 20.22 2.50
C LEU A 129 -7.68 21.51 2.88
N LEU A 130 -7.19 22.23 3.89
CA LEU A 130 -7.87 23.40 4.44
C LEU A 130 -7.58 24.69 3.66
N ARG A 131 -6.70 24.63 2.66
CA ARG A 131 -6.38 25.73 1.77
C ARG A 131 -7.10 25.57 0.43
N PRO A 132 -7.37 26.68 -0.30
CA PRO A 132 -7.90 26.59 -1.65
C PRO A 132 -7.00 25.70 -2.52
N GLY A 133 -7.62 24.85 -3.34
CA GLY A 133 -6.94 23.81 -4.10
C GLY A 133 -5.73 24.34 -4.88
N GLY A 134 -4.60 23.62 -4.78
CA GLY A 134 -3.35 23.96 -5.46
C GLY A 134 -2.55 25.12 -4.84
N ARG A 135 -3.09 25.86 -3.86
CA ARG A 135 -2.33 26.97 -3.23
C ARG A 135 -1.17 26.49 -2.38
N VAL A 136 -1.30 25.37 -1.69
CA VAL A 136 -0.19 24.77 -0.94
C VAL A 136 -0.06 23.33 -1.40
N PRO A 137 0.77 23.03 -2.42
CA PRO A 137 1.06 21.66 -2.81
C PRO A 137 1.72 20.91 -1.65
N VAL A 138 1.39 19.62 -1.55
CA VAL A 138 2.04 18.67 -0.66
C VAL A 138 2.97 17.82 -1.53
N THR A 139 4.27 17.98 -1.31
CA THR A 139 5.33 17.28 -2.03
C THR A 139 6.19 16.50 -1.06
N LEU A 140 6.33 15.21 -1.36
CA LEU A 140 6.99 14.24 -0.52
C LEU A 140 8.46 14.09 -0.92
N ASP A 141 9.30 13.72 0.03
CA ASP A 141 10.67 13.29 -0.23
C ASP A 141 10.70 11.79 -0.59
N VAL A 142 10.93 11.49 -1.87
CA VAL A 142 11.02 10.12 -2.41
C VAL A 142 12.21 9.36 -1.82
N LYS A 143 13.32 10.03 -1.51
CA LYS A 143 14.48 9.38 -0.90
C LYS A 143 14.10 8.82 0.46
N GLU A 144 13.42 9.61 1.29
CA GLU A 144 12.95 9.16 2.60
C GLU A 144 11.87 8.08 2.43
N LEU A 145 10.91 8.25 1.53
CA LEU A 145 9.83 7.27 1.28
C LEU A 145 10.37 5.89 0.88
N VAL A 146 11.33 5.84 -0.05
CA VAL A 146 11.94 4.58 -0.51
C VAL A 146 12.88 4.02 0.56
N SER A 147 13.67 4.85 1.24
CA SER A 147 14.67 4.34 2.18
C SER A 147 14.14 3.99 3.57
N THR A 148 12.99 4.52 3.97
CA THR A 148 12.44 4.34 5.33
C THR A 148 11.12 3.58 5.36
N HIS A 149 10.75 3.00 4.21
CA HIS A 149 9.51 2.26 4.01
C HIS A 149 8.26 3.14 4.20
N MET A 150 7.14 2.68 3.66
CA MET A 150 5.89 3.41 3.82
C MET A 150 4.69 2.51 4.02
N ALA A 151 3.61 3.07 4.57
CA ALA A 151 2.34 2.39 4.72
C ALA A 151 1.17 3.25 4.22
N ILE A 152 0.29 2.69 3.38
CA ILE A 152 -1.02 3.25 3.05
C ILE A 152 -2.08 2.45 3.80
N LEU A 153 -2.74 3.12 4.74
CA LEU A 153 -3.70 2.53 5.66
C LEU A 153 -5.05 3.18 5.41
N ALA A 154 -6.03 2.38 5.02
CA ALA A 154 -7.33 2.88 4.59
C ALA A 154 -8.46 1.97 5.10
N GLY A 155 -9.69 2.49 5.14
CA GLY A 155 -10.90 1.67 5.12
C GLY A 155 -11.36 1.38 3.68
N THR A 156 -12.37 0.51 3.55
CA THR A 156 -12.99 0.19 2.26
C THR A 156 -13.51 1.45 1.56
N GLY A 157 -13.19 1.62 0.28
CA GLY A 157 -13.70 2.73 -0.54
C GLY A 157 -13.04 4.09 -0.30
N SER A 158 -12.04 4.19 0.59
CA SER A 158 -11.40 5.47 0.93
C SER A 158 -10.47 6.02 -0.17
N GLY A 159 -10.08 5.19 -1.14
CA GLY A 159 -9.19 5.57 -2.25
C GLY A 159 -7.75 5.05 -2.14
N LYS A 160 -7.53 3.94 -1.42
CA LYS A 160 -6.23 3.30 -1.19
C LYS A 160 -5.38 3.13 -2.48
N SER A 161 -5.90 2.37 -3.44
CA SER A 161 -5.22 2.06 -4.71
C SER A 161 -5.18 3.29 -5.65
N TYR A 162 -6.06 4.26 -5.43
CA TYR A 162 -6.01 5.55 -6.12
C TYR A 162 -4.79 6.35 -5.66
N THR A 163 -4.61 6.53 -4.35
CA THR A 163 -3.45 7.20 -3.75
C THR A 163 -2.14 6.49 -4.10
N ALA A 164 -2.13 5.15 -4.06
CA ALA A 164 -0.99 4.36 -4.52
C ALA A 164 -0.66 4.64 -5.99
N GLY A 165 -1.69 4.69 -6.87
CA GLY A 165 -1.52 5.06 -8.27
C GLY A 165 -0.88 6.44 -8.45
N VAL A 166 -1.32 7.46 -7.72
CA VAL A 166 -0.71 8.80 -7.74
C VAL A 166 0.76 8.74 -7.31
N LEU A 167 1.10 7.98 -6.27
CA LEU A 167 2.50 7.81 -5.86
C LEU A 167 3.33 7.12 -6.94
N ILE A 168 2.81 6.09 -7.58
CA ILE A 168 3.53 5.37 -8.65
C ILE A 168 3.74 6.27 -9.87
N GLU A 169 2.75 7.10 -10.22
CA GLU A 169 2.91 8.14 -11.26
C GLU A 169 4.07 9.08 -10.92
N GLU A 170 4.15 9.58 -9.68
CA GLU A 170 5.25 10.44 -9.26
C GLU A 170 6.60 9.70 -9.24
N LEU A 171 6.65 8.45 -8.80
CA LEU A 171 7.87 7.63 -8.80
C LEU A 171 8.41 7.37 -10.21
N LEU A 172 7.53 7.24 -11.20
CA LEU A 172 7.89 7.06 -12.61
C LEU A 172 7.97 8.35 -13.42
N SER A 173 7.79 9.51 -12.78
CA SER A 173 7.99 10.80 -13.44
C SER A 173 9.43 10.94 -13.99
N PRO A 174 9.64 11.84 -14.97
CA PRO A 174 10.95 12.08 -15.58
C PRO A 174 12.09 12.42 -14.61
N TYR A 175 11.78 12.99 -13.45
CA TYR A 175 12.75 13.42 -12.44
C TYR A 175 13.04 12.36 -11.36
N ASN A 176 12.29 11.25 -11.33
CA ASN A 176 12.50 10.17 -10.35
C ASN A 176 12.94 8.85 -10.98
N ARG A 177 12.29 8.43 -12.09
CA ARG A 177 12.63 7.20 -12.84
C ARG A 177 12.89 5.99 -11.94
N ALA A 178 12.03 5.77 -10.95
CA ALA A 178 12.23 4.72 -9.96
C ALA A 178 12.16 3.31 -10.58
N ALA A 179 12.75 2.33 -9.91
CA ALA A 179 12.56 0.90 -10.19
C ALA A 179 11.54 0.33 -9.21
N VAL A 180 10.34 0.01 -9.71
CA VAL A 180 9.19 -0.34 -8.87
C VAL A 180 8.68 -1.76 -9.19
N LEU A 181 8.38 -2.53 -8.15
CA LEU A 181 7.65 -3.80 -8.25
C LEU A 181 6.37 -3.71 -7.43
N ILE A 182 5.26 -4.22 -7.95
CA ILE A 182 3.97 -4.25 -7.28
C ILE A 182 3.48 -5.69 -7.21
N PHE A 183 3.20 -6.16 -6.00
CA PHE A 183 2.42 -7.36 -5.77
C PHE A 183 0.94 -6.98 -5.71
N ASP A 184 0.16 -7.45 -6.68
CA ASP A 184 -1.24 -7.06 -6.91
C ASP A 184 -2.16 -8.30 -6.84
N PRO A 185 -2.65 -8.66 -5.64
CA PRO A 185 -3.56 -9.79 -5.45
C PRO A 185 -4.94 -9.63 -6.09
N HIS A 186 -5.29 -8.43 -6.57
CA HIS A 186 -6.64 -8.10 -7.05
C HIS A 186 -6.69 -7.61 -8.49
N GLY A 187 -5.54 -7.37 -9.13
CA GLY A 187 -5.43 -6.94 -10.52
C GLY A 187 -5.80 -5.46 -10.74
N GLU A 188 -5.70 -4.59 -9.72
CA GLU A 188 -6.16 -3.19 -9.80
C GLU A 188 -5.19 -2.25 -10.54
N TYR A 189 -3.93 -2.65 -10.73
CA TYR A 189 -2.86 -1.77 -11.25
C TYR A 189 -2.62 -1.89 -12.77
N GLY A 190 -3.43 -2.66 -13.50
CA GLY A 190 -3.31 -2.80 -14.96
C GLY A 190 -3.42 -1.46 -15.71
N THR A 191 -4.16 -0.50 -15.18
CA THR A 191 -4.34 0.83 -15.79
C THR A 191 -3.09 1.72 -15.76
N LEU A 192 -2.04 1.33 -15.02
CA LEU A 192 -0.75 2.04 -15.10
C LEU A 192 -0.13 1.97 -16.50
N ALA A 193 -0.55 1.00 -17.34
CA ALA A 193 -0.12 0.92 -18.73
C ALA A 193 -0.43 2.20 -19.52
N ASP A 194 -1.43 2.98 -19.11
CA ASP A 194 -1.78 4.28 -19.69
C ASP A 194 -0.65 5.33 -19.56
N MET A 195 0.38 5.11 -18.73
CA MET A 195 1.55 6.00 -18.68
C MET A 195 2.37 5.96 -19.97
N ARG A 196 2.33 4.83 -20.71
CA ARG A 196 3.08 4.68 -21.95
C ARG A 196 2.57 5.66 -23.00
N GLY A 197 3.46 6.53 -23.48
CA GLY A 197 3.12 7.56 -24.45
C GLY A 197 2.33 8.75 -23.89
N HIS A 198 2.10 8.82 -22.58
CA HIS A 198 1.43 9.96 -21.96
C HIS A 198 2.42 11.13 -21.77
N PRO A 199 2.12 12.35 -22.25
CA PRO A 199 3.07 13.47 -22.30
C PRO A 199 3.71 13.84 -20.96
N SER A 200 2.95 13.76 -19.86
CA SER A 200 3.45 14.07 -18.52
C SER A 200 4.53 13.12 -17.98
N PHE A 201 4.74 11.96 -18.63
CA PHE A 201 5.79 11.01 -18.26
C PHE A 201 6.93 10.96 -19.28
N ALA A 202 6.83 11.72 -20.36
CA ALA A 202 7.88 11.84 -21.36
C ALA A 202 8.87 12.94 -20.99
N SER A 203 10.08 12.84 -21.51
CA SER A 203 11.17 13.81 -21.31
C SER A 203 11.95 14.01 -22.60
N ASP A 204 12.59 15.17 -22.75
CA ASP A 204 13.33 15.56 -23.95
C ASP A 204 14.55 14.65 -24.23
N ASP A 205 15.05 13.94 -23.22
CA ASP A 205 16.12 12.96 -23.34
C ASP A 205 15.63 11.57 -23.82
N GLY A 206 14.37 11.46 -24.24
CA GLY A 206 13.78 10.23 -24.78
C GLY A 206 13.27 9.27 -23.72
N TYR A 207 13.25 9.67 -22.44
CA TYR A 207 12.67 8.85 -21.39
C TYR A 207 11.16 8.67 -21.58
N SER A 208 10.71 7.41 -21.41
CA SER A 208 9.31 7.01 -21.26
C SER A 208 9.27 5.85 -20.27
N PRO A 209 8.28 5.81 -19.36
CA PRO A 209 8.19 4.73 -18.38
C PRO A 209 7.88 3.39 -19.06
N GLU A 210 8.50 2.34 -18.55
CA GLU A 210 8.19 0.95 -18.91
C GLU A 210 7.20 0.35 -17.90
N VAL A 211 6.11 -0.25 -18.40
CA VAL A 211 5.08 -0.87 -17.56
C VAL A 211 4.97 -2.35 -17.88
N LYS A 212 5.62 -3.20 -17.10
CA LYS A 212 5.60 -4.65 -17.29
C LYS A 212 4.46 -5.26 -16.48
N LEU A 213 3.40 -5.69 -17.16
CA LEU A 213 2.29 -6.42 -16.54
C LEU A 213 2.58 -7.91 -16.69
N LEU A 214 2.73 -8.61 -15.56
CA LEU A 214 2.92 -10.05 -15.50
C LEU A 214 1.64 -10.68 -14.97
N THR A 215 1.01 -11.47 -15.83
CA THR A 215 -0.19 -12.24 -15.50
C THR A 215 0.18 -13.50 -14.71
N PRO A 216 -0.77 -14.19 -14.07
CA PRO A 216 -0.46 -15.44 -13.35
C PRO A 216 0.37 -16.45 -14.17
N ASP A 217 0.11 -16.57 -15.48
CA ASP A 217 0.83 -17.50 -16.36
C ASP A 217 2.33 -17.16 -16.54
N ASP A 218 2.68 -15.88 -16.38
CA ASP A 218 4.05 -15.37 -16.47
C ASP A 218 4.84 -15.55 -15.16
N ILE A 219 4.16 -15.88 -14.06
CA ILE A 219 4.77 -15.95 -12.73
C ILE A 219 5.37 -17.34 -12.51
N ARG A 220 6.69 -17.43 -12.65
CA ARG A 220 7.43 -18.70 -12.50
C ARG A 220 8.55 -18.52 -11.47
N ILE A 221 8.56 -19.36 -10.44
CA ILE A 221 9.55 -19.38 -9.37
C ILE A 221 10.31 -20.70 -9.42
N ARG A 222 11.64 -20.63 -9.42
CA ARG A 222 12.49 -21.81 -9.46
C ARG A 222 12.40 -22.57 -8.15
N MET A 223 12.19 -23.89 -8.18
CA MET A 223 12.18 -24.74 -6.98
C MET A 223 13.44 -24.55 -6.14
N SER A 224 14.61 -24.51 -6.79
CA SER A 224 15.89 -24.33 -6.12
C SER A 224 16.10 -22.95 -5.47
N SER A 225 15.20 -21.99 -5.70
CA SER A 225 15.21 -20.69 -5.01
C SER A 225 14.48 -20.70 -3.67
N LEU A 226 13.63 -21.71 -3.46
CA LEU A 226 12.84 -21.87 -2.25
C LEU A 226 13.70 -22.48 -1.14
N ASP A 227 13.43 -22.06 0.09
CA ASP A 227 13.99 -22.67 1.29
C ASP A 227 13.03 -23.68 1.91
N TYR A 228 13.53 -24.38 2.93
CA TYR A 228 12.78 -25.36 3.70
C TYR A 228 11.43 -24.83 4.21
N TYR A 229 11.39 -23.59 4.70
CA TYR A 229 10.18 -23.02 5.29
C TYR A 229 9.17 -22.57 4.24
N ASP A 230 9.63 -22.18 3.05
CA ASP A 230 8.75 -21.91 1.91
C ASP A 230 8.00 -23.19 1.52
N ILE A 231 8.71 -24.31 1.35
CA ILE A 231 8.09 -25.61 1.04
C ILE A 231 7.16 -26.04 2.17
N LEU A 232 7.56 -25.85 3.43
CA LEU A 232 6.69 -26.15 4.56
C LEU A 232 5.38 -25.35 4.53
N THR A 233 5.41 -24.10 4.05
CA THR A 233 4.21 -23.26 3.91
C THR A 233 3.26 -23.79 2.82
N LEU A 234 3.81 -24.36 1.74
CA LEU A 234 3.00 -24.96 0.67
C LEU A 234 2.45 -26.35 1.02
N LEU A 235 3.00 -27.00 2.05
CA LEU A 235 2.66 -28.36 2.45
C LEU A 235 1.94 -28.38 3.82
N PRO A 236 0.60 -28.33 3.86
CA PRO A 236 -0.14 -28.38 5.12
C PRO A 236 0.00 -29.74 5.84
N ASP A 237 -0.30 -29.73 7.15
CA ASP A 237 -0.47 -30.92 8.01
C ASP A 237 0.74 -31.86 8.09
N MET A 238 1.93 -31.30 8.31
CA MET A 238 3.19 -32.05 8.38
C MET A 238 3.53 -32.49 9.81
N SER A 239 3.75 -33.80 10.02
CA SER A 239 4.19 -34.30 11.33
C SER A 239 5.64 -33.91 11.63
N ASP A 240 6.03 -33.82 12.90
CA ASP A 240 7.39 -33.47 13.31
C ASP A 240 8.45 -34.38 12.67
N ARG A 241 8.13 -35.67 12.50
CA ARG A 241 9.00 -36.62 11.81
C ARG A 241 9.14 -36.28 10.33
N GLN A 242 8.04 -35.98 9.64
CA GLN A 242 8.08 -35.58 8.23
C GLN A 242 8.88 -34.28 8.03
N GLN A 243 8.68 -33.31 8.90
CA GLN A 243 9.46 -32.06 8.93
C GLN A 243 10.96 -32.31 9.12
N ALA A 244 11.33 -33.19 10.06
CA ALA A 244 12.72 -33.55 10.29
C ALA A 244 13.38 -34.24 9.07
N ILE A 245 12.65 -35.14 8.39
CA ILE A 245 13.12 -35.78 7.15
C ILE A 245 13.28 -34.76 6.02
N LEU A 246 12.28 -33.90 5.82
CA LEU A 246 12.34 -32.85 4.80
C LEU A 246 13.51 -31.89 5.04
N ASN A 247 13.77 -31.50 6.29
CA ASN A 247 14.90 -30.63 6.63
C ASN A 247 16.26 -31.32 6.38
N LYS A 248 16.37 -32.63 6.65
CA LYS A 248 17.55 -33.42 6.27
C LYS A 248 17.72 -33.47 4.75
N ALA A 249 16.65 -33.65 3.99
CA ALA A 249 16.67 -33.65 2.52
C ALA A 249 17.17 -32.31 1.97
N PHE A 250 16.66 -31.18 2.49
CA PHE A 250 17.16 -29.84 2.16
C PHE A 250 18.64 -29.67 2.48
N SER A 251 19.11 -30.25 3.58
CA SER A 251 20.52 -30.22 3.95
C SER A 251 21.39 -31.07 3.01
N LEU A 252 20.88 -32.21 2.51
CA LEU A 252 21.56 -33.04 1.50
C LEU A 252 21.70 -32.28 0.18
N LEU A 253 20.60 -31.73 -0.34
CA LEU A 253 20.61 -30.91 -1.56
C LEU A 253 21.51 -29.67 -1.39
N GLY A 254 21.48 -29.05 -0.22
CA GLY A 254 22.31 -27.88 0.11
C GLY A 254 23.80 -28.17 0.27
N LYS A 255 24.23 -29.42 0.50
CA LYS A 255 25.66 -29.81 0.55
C LYS A 255 26.32 -29.83 -0.82
N HIS A 256 25.53 -29.90 -1.90
CA HIS A 256 26.02 -29.70 -3.28
C HIS A 256 26.27 -28.22 -3.63
N LYS A 257 26.36 -27.33 -2.63
CA LYS A 257 26.71 -25.90 -2.77
C LYS A 257 28.15 -25.70 -3.22
N PHE A 258 28.40 -25.94 -4.51
CA PHE A 258 29.40 -25.25 -5.32
C PHE A 258 28.91 -25.22 -6.76
N GLY A 259 28.06 -24.23 -7.07
CA GLY A 259 27.72 -23.82 -8.43
C GLY A 259 26.79 -24.77 -9.20
N GLU A 260 25.85 -24.22 -9.94
CA GLU A 260 25.14 -24.87 -11.07
C GLU A 260 24.06 -25.93 -10.80
N HIS A 261 24.05 -26.70 -9.72
CA HIS A 261 23.03 -27.75 -9.57
C HIS A 261 21.64 -27.20 -9.19
N ARG A 262 20.79 -27.02 -10.21
CA ARG A 262 19.38 -26.64 -10.09
C ARG A 262 18.55 -27.91 -9.85
N TRP A 263 18.08 -28.06 -8.61
CA TRP A 263 17.24 -29.19 -8.21
C TRP A 263 15.75 -28.88 -8.44
N ASP A 264 14.97 -29.93 -8.71
CA ASP A 264 13.53 -29.89 -8.88
C ASP A 264 12.78 -30.70 -7.79
N VAL A 265 11.46 -30.84 -7.96
CA VAL A 265 10.61 -31.58 -7.02
C VAL A 265 11.06 -33.04 -6.91
N GLN A 266 11.47 -33.68 -8.01
CA GLN A 266 11.88 -35.08 -8.02
C GLN A 266 13.22 -35.29 -7.31
N ASP A 267 14.14 -34.34 -7.45
CA ASP A 267 15.40 -34.35 -6.69
C ASP A 267 15.13 -34.24 -5.18
N LEU A 268 14.19 -33.36 -4.78
CA LEU A 268 13.78 -33.22 -3.38
C LEU A 268 13.08 -34.46 -2.83
N ILE A 269 12.21 -35.11 -3.63
CA ILE A 269 11.61 -36.40 -3.27
C ILE A 269 12.71 -37.45 -3.08
N SER A 270 13.65 -37.56 -4.01
CA SER A 270 14.77 -38.51 -3.93
C SER A 270 15.60 -38.29 -2.66
N ALA A 271 15.90 -37.04 -2.33
CA ALA A 271 16.60 -36.67 -1.10
C ALA A 271 15.80 -36.98 0.17
N CYS A 272 14.46 -36.93 0.13
CA CYS A 272 13.59 -37.36 1.23
C CYS A 272 13.68 -38.88 1.44
N TYR A 273 13.68 -39.66 0.36
CA TYR A 273 13.86 -41.12 0.43
C TYR A 273 15.22 -41.48 1.02
N GLU A 274 16.29 -40.83 0.58
CA GLU A 274 17.63 -41.03 1.15
C GLU A 274 17.68 -40.67 2.65
N SER A 275 17.01 -39.57 3.03
CA SER A 275 16.98 -39.09 4.42
C SER A 275 16.16 -39.97 5.38
N ASP A 276 15.22 -40.77 4.87
CA ASP A 276 14.37 -41.69 5.64
C ASP A 276 14.82 -43.15 5.52
N ARG A 277 16.02 -43.42 4.98
CA ARG A 277 16.62 -44.76 5.02
C ARG A 277 17.10 -45.09 6.43
N SER A 278 16.83 -46.31 6.85
CA SER A 278 17.35 -46.92 8.06
C SER A 278 17.82 -48.34 7.75
N THR A 279 18.86 -48.80 8.43
CA THR A 279 19.31 -50.20 8.34
C THR A 279 18.62 -51.02 9.43
N ASP A 280 18.10 -52.19 9.07
CA ASP A 280 17.59 -53.13 10.06
C ASP A 280 18.72 -53.96 10.72
N ASP A 281 18.36 -54.78 11.71
CA ASP A 281 19.29 -55.61 12.47
C ASP A 281 20.00 -56.68 11.61
N GLU A 282 19.49 -56.96 10.41
CA GLU A 282 20.05 -57.90 9.43
C GLU A 282 20.91 -57.19 8.36
N GLY A 283 21.03 -55.86 8.42
CA GLY A 283 21.81 -55.05 7.49
C GLY A 283 21.06 -54.68 6.20
N ASN A 284 19.77 -54.94 6.10
CA ASN A 284 18.96 -54.54 4.94
C ASN A 284 18.52 -53.07 5.04
N GLU A 285 18.50 -52.37 3.91
CA GLU A 285 17.96 -51.01 3.84
C GLU A 285 16.43 -51.03 3.88
N LYS A 286 15.86 -50.29 4.83
CA LYS A 286 14.43 -50.07 4.97
C LYS A 286 14.11 -48.59 4.83
N THR A 287 13.17 -48.27 3.95
CA THR A 287 12.64 -46.90 3.82
C THR A 287 11.57 -46.67 4.88
N GLY A 288 11.66 -45.56 5.60
CA GLY A 288 10.64 -45.14 6.55
C GLY A 288 9.32 -44.74 5.87
N SER A 289 8.25 -44.63 6.66
CA SER A 289 6.92 -44.25 6.17
C SER A 289 6.77 -42.75 5.90
N SER A 290 7.75 -41.91 6.26
CA SER A 290 7.68 -40.47 6.05
C SER A 290 7.98 -40.11 4.59
N ALA A 291 8.94 -40.79 3.95
CA ALA A 291 9.31 -40.49 2.56
C ALA A 291 8.15 -40.66 1.56
N PRO A 292 7.37 -41.77 1.56
CA PRO A 292 6.21 -41.88 0.67
C PRO A 292 5.10 -40.84 0.95
N ALA A 293 4.92 -40.45 2.22
CA ALA A 293 3.98 -39.41 2.57
C ALA A 293 4.43 -38.02 2.06
N LEU A 294 5.74 -37.75 2.13
CA LEU A 294 6.35 -36.55 1.57
C LEU A 294 6.28 -36.53 0.04
N GLU A 295 6.52 -37.66 -0.63
CA GLU A 295 6.37 -37.81 -2.08
C GLU A 295 4.97 -37.39 -2.53
N TRP A 296 3.92 -37.94 -1.90
CA TRP A 296 2.54 -37.60 -2.24
C TRP A 296 2.24 -36.10 -2.07
N LYS A 297 2.79 -35.49 -1.01
CA LYS A 297 2.63 -34.06 -0.73
C LYS A 297 3.39 -33.19 -1.72
N LEU A 298 4.66 -33.52 -2.00
CA LEU A 298 5.53 -32.81 -2.92
C LEU A 298 5.05 -32.94 -4.38
N GLY A 299 4.46 -34.08 -4.75
CA GLY A 299 3.84 -34.26 -6.07
C GLY A 299 2.66 -33.31 -6.35
N LYS A 300 2.11 -32.64 -5.34
CA LYS A 300 1.16 -31.53 -5.56
C LYS A 300 1.84 -30.27 -6.09
N LEU A 301 3.09 -30.01 -5.69
CA LEU A 301 3.87 -28.86 -6.16
C LEU A 301 4.27 -29.02 -7.61
N GLU A 302 4.53 -30.25 -8.07
CA GLU A 302 4.80 -30.54 -9.48
C GLU A 302 3.61 -30.21 -10.40
N ARG A 303 2.40 -30.17 -9.84
CA ARG A 303 1.17 -29.76 -10.57
C ARG A 303 0.90 -28.27 -10.47
N SER A 304 1.64 -27.52 -9.66
CA SER A 304 1.48 -26.07 -9.58
C SER A 304 2.15 -25.44 -10.79
N ASP A 305 1.44 -24.57 -11.49
CA ASP A 305 2.00 -23.85 -12.63
C ASP A 305 3.09 -22.86 -12.20
N TYR A 306 3.13 -22.44 -10.94
CA TYR A 306 4.02 -21.35 -10.51
C TYR A 306 5.43 -21.82 -10.12
N PHE A 307 5.62 -23.10 -9.84
CA PHE A 307 6.90 -23.62 -9.35
C PHE A 307 7.60 -24.50 -10.39
N HIS A 308 8.73 -24.02 -10.89
CA HIS A 308 9.40 -24.57 -12.06
C HIS A 308 10.83 -25.03 -11.78
N ARG A 309 11.35 -25.87 -12.67
CA ARG A 309 12.74 -26.34 -12.62
C ARG A 309 13.74 -25.30 -13.12
N VAL A 310 13.42 -24.63 -14.23
CA VAL A 310 14.38 -23.76 -14.95
C VAL A 310 13.92 -22.32 -14.94
N GLU A 311 12.67 -22.08 -15.34
CA GLU A 311 12.07 -20.76 -15.45
C GLU A 311 12.01 -20.07 -14.09
N HIS A 312 12.31 -18.78 -14.10
CA HIS A 312 12.47 -18.01 -12.89
C HIS A 312 12.33 -16.52 -13.16
N LEU A 313 11.49 -15.84 -12.38
CA LEU A 313 11.50 -14.40 -12.26
C LEU A 313 12.73 -13.94 -11.47
N ALA A 314 13.82 -13.65 -12.17
CA ALA A 314 15.03 -13.14 -11.57
C ALA A 314 14.89 -11.64 -11.22
N PRO A 315 15.60 -11.13 -10.19
CA PRO A 315 15.55 -9.72 -9.83
C PRO A 315 15.87 -8.77 -11.01
N LYS A 316 16.81 -9.14 -11.87
CA LYS A 316 17.17 -8.35 -13.06
C LYS A 316 16.01 -8.16 -14.05
N ASP A 317 15.08 -9.10 -14.12
CA ASP A 317 13.90 -9.04 -15.01
C ASP A 317 12.73 -8.26 -14.40
N LEU A 318 12.75 -8.05 -13.07
CA LEU A 318 11.69 -7.42 -12.32
C LEU A 318 11.91 -5.92 -12.10
N PHE A 319 13.16 -5.47 -12.14
CA PHE A 319 13.51 -4.09 -11.79
C PHE A 319 14.38 -3.45 -12.86
N ALA A 320 14.03 -2.23 -13.26
CA ALA A 320 14.90 -1.31 -13.98
C ALA A 320 14.52 0.15 -13.63
N PRO A 321 15.45 1.11 -13.60
CA PRO A 321 15.10 2.51 -13.43
C PRO A 321 14.16 2.97 -14.55
N GLY A 322 13.04 3.58 -14.19
CA GLY A 322 11.99 3.97 -15.13
C GLY A 322 10.96 2.89 -15.40
N GLN A 323 11.05 1.74 -14.72
CA GLN A 323 10.16 0.60 -14.90
C GLN A 323 9.29 0.39 -13.67
N VAL A 324 8.01 0.11 -13.90
CA VAL A 324 7.13 -0.54 -12.93
C VAL A 324 6.75 -1.92 -13.44
N THR A 325 7.02 -2.94 -12.63
CA THR A 325 6.57 -4.30 -12.85
C THR A 325 5.38 -4.59 -11.94
N VAL A 326 4.28 -5.08 -12.49
CA VAL A 326 3.07 -5.47 -11.74
C VAL A 326 2.92 -6.98 -11.83
N LEU A 327 2.99 -7.67 -10.70
CA LEU A 327 2.69 -9.09 -10.57
C LEU A 327 1.21 -9.24 -10.21
N GLN A 328 0.39 -9.58 -11.20
CA GLN A 328 -1.03 -9.86 -11.00
C GLN A 328 -1.20 -11.28 -10.44
N MET A 329 -1.84 -11.38 -9.28
CA MET A 329 -1.97 -12.64 -8.55
C MET A 329 -3.42 -13.00 -8.23
N ASN A 330 -4.39 -12.40 -8.91
CA ASN A 330 -5.82 -12.57 -8.71
C ASN A 330 -6.33 -14.02 -8.83
N GLU A 331 -5.59 -14.90 -9.50
CA GLU A 331 -5.92 -16.32 -9.68
C GLU A 331 -5.02 -17.26 -8.86
N ILE A 332 -4.09 -16.71 -8.09
CA ILE A 332 -3.14 -17.47 -7.27
C ILE A 332 -3.69 -17.65 -5.86
N SER A 333 -3.54 -18.84 -5.28
CA SER A 333 -3.95 -19.11 -3.89
C SER A 333 -3.18 -18.24 -2.90
N GLN A 334 -3.73 -18.00 -1.70
CA GLN A 334 -3.09 -17.12 -0.73
C GLN A 334 -1.74 -17.68 -0.25
N GLU A 335 -1.64 -19.00 -0.05
CA GLU A 335 -0.41 -19.68 0.35
C GLU A 335 0.68 -19.53 -0.72
N GLU A 336 0.33 -19.72 -1.99
CA GLU A 336 1.26 -19.54 -3.12
C GLU A 336 1.66 -18.06 -3.28
N GLN A 337 0.72 -17.12 -3.16
CA GLN A 337 1.01 -15.68 -3.14
C GLN A 337 2.05 -15.34 -2.08
N GLN A 338 1.88 -15.85 -0.85
CA GLN A 338 2.82 -15.61 0.25
C GLN A 338 4.21 -16.15 -0.06
N VAL A 339 4.29 -17.36 -0.63
CA VAL A 339 5.58 -17.99 -0.94
C VAL A 339 6.28 -17.32 -2.11
N ILE A 340 5.55 -16.99 -3.19
CA ILE A 340 6.07 -16.23 -4.34
C ILE A 340 6.62 -14.88 -3.87
N CYS A 341 5.84 -14.14 -3.06
CA CYS A 341 6.27 -12.86 -2.49
C CYS A 341 7.51 -13.03 -1.60
N ALA A 342 7.52 -14.03 -0.71
CA ALA A 342 8.66 -14.31 0.17
C ALA A 342 9.93 -14.69 -0.61
N ALA A 343 9.82 -15.45 -1.69
CA ALA A 343 10.91 -15.83 -2.58
C ALA A 343 11.48 -14.59 -3.28
N VAL A 344 10.63 -13.83 -3.99
CA VAL A 344 11.05 -12.65 -4.73
C VAL A 344 11.65 -11.58 -3.81
N LEU A 345 11.04 -11.32 -2.65
CA LEU A 345 11.57 -10.38 -1.66
C LEU A 345 12.96 -10.79 -1.16
N ARG A 346 13.12 -12.05 -0.77
CA ARG A 346 14.40 -12.57 -0.26
C ARG A 346 15.48 -12.57 -1.33
N GLN A 347 15.16 -12.97 -2.55
CA GLN A 347 16.11 -12.96 -3.65
C GLN A 347 16.52 -11.55 -4.02
N SER A 348 15.58 -10.62 -4.11
CA SER A 348 15.86 -9.20 -4.36
C SER A 348 16.72 -8.60 -3.26
N TYR A 349 16.47 -8.95 -1.99
CA TYR A 349 17.29 -8.51 -0.87
C TYR A 349 18.72 -9.04 -0.95
N GLN A 350 18.89 -10.34 -1.22
CA GLN A 350 20.22 -10.95 -1.38
C GLN A 350 20.96 -10.40 -2.61
N ALA A 351 20.25 -10.19 -3.72
CA ALA A 351 20.77 -9.53 -4.92
C ALA A 351 21.33 -8.15 -4.60
N ARG A 352 20.60 -7.31 -3.85
CA ARG A 352 21.07 -5.99 -3.39
C ARG A 352 22.30 -6.10 -2.50
N ILE A 353 22.31 -7.02 -1.52
CA ILE A 353 23.47 -7.21 -0.63
C ILE A 353 24.70 -7.66 -1.42
N ASN A 354 24.54 -8.64 -2.31
CA ASN A 354 25.65 -9.22 -3.06
C ASN A 354 26.20 -8.24 -4.08
N THR A 355 25.33 -7.48 -4.75
CA THR A 355 25.74 -6.41 -5.67
C THR A 355 26.48 -5.29 -4.93
N ALA A 356 25.95 -4.84 -3.79
CA ALA A 356 26.59 -3.80 -2.98
C ALA A 356 27.92 -4.22 -2.32
N LYS A 357 28.20 -5.53 -2.28
CA LYS A 357 29.45 -6.11 -1.77
C LYS A 357 30.36 -6.62 -2.88
N ASP A 358 30.07 -6.29 -4.14
CA ASP A 358 30.82 -6.69 -5.34
C ASP A 358 31.01 -8.21 -5.47
N LYS A 359 30.05 -9.01 -4.96
CA LYS A 359 30.08 -10.48 -5.03
C LYS A 359 29.52 -11.04 -6.33
N ILE A 360 28.73 -10.26 -7.05
CA ILE A 360 28.09 -10.63 -8.32
C ILE A 360 28.31 -9.52 -9.34
N SER A 361 28.53 -9.90 -10.59
CA SER A 361 28.79 -9.01 -11.72
C SER A 361 27.54 -8.80 -12.57
N ALA A 362 27.61 -7.90 -13.55
CA ALA A 362 26.49 -7.53 -14.42
C ALA A 362 25.87 -8.69 -15.23
N ASP A 363 26.62 -9.77 -15.43
CA ASP A 363 26.17 -10.95 -16.17
C ASP A 363 25.33 -11.92 -15.31
N ASP A 364 25.33 -11.76 -13.98
CA ASP A 364 24.53 -12.58 -13.08
C ASP A 364 23.02 -12.23 -13.20
N GLU A 365 22.16 -13.26 -13.19
CA GLU A 365 20.70 -13.09 -13.22
C GLU A 365 20.17 -12.31 -11.98
N ASN A 366 20.93 -12.31 -10.89
CA ASN A 366 20.61 -11.61 -9.65
C ASN A 366 21.33 -10.25 -9.51
N TYR A 367 21.99 -9.76 -10.56
CA TYR A 367 22.63 -8.45 -10.50
C TYR A 367 21.61 -7.33 -10.38
N LEU A 368 21.68 -6.55 -9.30
CA LEU A 368 20.73 -5.49 -9.02
C LEU A 368 21.46 -4.25 -8.48
N PRO A 369 21.94 -3.33 -9.34
CA PRO A 369 22.86 -2.25 -8.96
C PRO A 369 22.18 -1.00 -8.40
N TYR A 370 20.89 -0.81 -8.66
CA TYR A 370 20.13 0.36 -8.20
C TYR A 370 19.22 0.05 -7.00
N PRO A 371 18.86 1.08 -6.20
CA PRO A 371 17.78 0.97 -5.23
C PRO A 371 16.47 0.55 -5.90
N VAL A 372 15.65 -0.21 -5.17
CA VAL A 372 14.36 -0.69 -5.64
C VAL A 372 13.28 -0.39 -4.62
N PHE A 373 12.05 -0.21 -5.10
CA PHE A 373 10.89 0.00 -4.26
C PHE A 373 9.81 -1.03 -4.56
N ILE A 374 9.36 -1.73 -3.53
CA ILE A 374 8.40 -2.83 -3.67
C ILE A 374 7.11 -2.49 -2.94
N LEU A 375 6.00 -2.45 -3.67
CA LEU A 375 4.67 -2.26 -3.12
C LEU A 375 3.98 -3.61 -2.93
N ILE A 376 3.41 -3.82 -1.74
CA ILE A 376 2.63 -5.01 -1.42
C ILE A 376 1.21 -4.59 -1.12
N GLU A 377 0.32 -4.88 -2.07
CA GLU A 377 -1.10 -4.64 -1.88
C GLU A 377 -1.76 -5.72 -1.01
N GLU A 378 -2.76 -5.32 -0.23
CA GLU A 378 -3.38 -6.16 0.80
C GLU A 378 -2.34 -6.81 1.72
N ALA A 379 -1.39 -6.01 2.21
CA ALA A 379 -0.23 -6.46 2.98
C ALA A 379 -0.57 -7.37 4.18
N HIS A 380 -1.78 -7.25 4.75
CA HIS A 380 -2.25 -8.14 5.83
C HIS A 380 -2.37 -9.61 5.40
N ARG A 381 -2.49 -9.91 4.11
CA ARG A 381 -2.43 -11.29 3.55
C ARG A 381 -1.02 -11.87 3.62
N PHE A 382 0.01 -11.03 3.63
CA PHE A 382 1.43 -11.44 3.59
C PHE A 382 2.09 -11.37 4.98
N ALA A 383 1.65 -10.42 5.81
CA ALA A 383 2.11 -10.22 7.18
C ALA A 383 0.93 -10.10 8.16
N PRO A 384 0.13 -11.16 8.35
CA PRO A 384 -1.03 -11.13 9.25
C PRO A 384 -0.61 -10.89 10.72
N ALA A 385 -1.45 -10.32 11.57
CA ALA A 385 -1.09 -10.06 12.97
C ALA A 385 -0.92 -11.35 13.79
N ASN A 386 -1.93 -12.23 13.76
CA ASN A 386 -2.06 -13.34 14.72
C ASN A 386 -1.66 -14.71 14.16
N GLU A 387 -1.29 -14.79 12.89
CA GLU A 387 -0.97 -16.05 12.22
C GLU A 387 0.51 -16.06 11.80
N PRO A 388 1.22 -17.18 11.95
CA PRO A 388 2.56 -17.30 11.37
C PRO A 388 2.44 -17.27 9.85
N ALA A 389 3.28 -16.47 9.20
CA ALA A 389 3.39 -16.43 7.74
C ALA A 389 4.86 -16.27 7.37
N ARG A 390 5.33 -17.02 6.36
CA ARG A 390 6.74 -16.97 5.97
C ARG A 390 7.14 -15.60 5.45
N CYS A 391 6.29 -15.01 4.60
CA CYS A 391 6.49 -13.67 4.06
C CYS A 391 6.61 -12.61 5.17
N LYS A 392 5.90 -12.77 6.30
CA LYS A 392 6.03 -11.89 7.48
C LYS A 392 7.47 -11.81 7.99
N GLN A 393 8.14 -12.96 8.15
CA GLN A 393 9.50 -13.00 8.67
C GLN A 393 10.48 -12.31 7.72
N VAL A 394 10.36 -12.59 6.41
CA VAL A 394 11.17 -11.96 5.36
C VAL A 394 10.96 -10.44 5.36
N LEU A 395 9.70 -9.99 5.46
CA LEU A 395 9.35 -8.58 5.55
C LEU A 395 9.97 -7.90 6.78
N ARG A 396 9.90 -8.52 7.96
CA ARG A 396 10.52 -7.95 9.18
C ARG A 396 12.02 -7.74 9.02
N THR A 397 12.72 -8.69 8.41
CA THR A 397 14.15 -8.54 8.10
C THR A 397 14.39 -7.38 7.14
N ILE A 398 13.64 -7.32 6.03
CA ILE A 398 13.82 -6.28 5.01
C ILE A 398 13.46 -4.89 5.56
N LEU A 399 12.39 -4.76 6.34
CA LEU A 399 11.99 -3.49 6.94
C LEU A 399 13.00 -2.99 8.00
N SER A 400 13.75 -3.89 8.63
CA SER A 400 14.76 -3.52 9.62
C SER A 400 16.13 -3.20 9.01
N GLU A 401 16.49 -3.85 7.90
CA GLU A 401 17.85 -3.81 7.34
C GLU A 401 17.93 -3.33 5.88
N GLY A 402 16.83 -3.42 5.13
CA GLY A 402 16.73 -3.13 3.70
C GLY A 402 17.16 -1.71 3.33
N ARG A 403 16.93 -0.75 4.23
CA ARG A 403 17.41 0.64 4.11
C ARG A 403 18.91 0.72 3.77
N LYS A 404 19.75 -0.11 4.40
CA LYS A 404 21.21 -0.11 4.20
C LYS A 404 21.61 -0.49 2.78
N PHE A 405 20.76 -1.25 2.10
CA PHE A 405 21.01 -1.79 0.77
C PHE A 405 20.09 -1.17 -0.29
N GLY A 406 19.36 -0.10 0.04
CA GLY A 406 18.48 0.58 -0.92
C GLY A 406 17.29 -0.26 -1.37
N MET A 407 16.77 -1.14 -0.50
CA MET A 407 15.54 -1.89 -0.76
C MET A 407 14.41 -1.30 0.08
N GLY A 408 13.54 -0.54 -0.57
CA GLY A 408 12.34 0.05 0.02
C GLY A 408 11.13 -0.84 -0.12
N VAL A 409 10.21 -0.75 0.85
CA VAL A 409 8.96 -1.51 0.84
C VAL A 409 7.81 -0.56 1.20
N GLY A 410 6.74 -0.59 0.43
CA GLY A 410 5.49 0.07 0.76
C GLY A 410 4.40 -0.95 1.02
N LEU A 411 3.76 -0.87 2.17
CA LEU A 411 2.68 -1.76 2.57
C LEU A 411 1.34 -1.06 2.38
N ILE A 412 0.41 -1.72 1.69
CA ILE A 412 -0.89 -1.13 1.39
C ILE A 412 -1.95 -2.07 1.94
N THR A 413 -2.79 -1.61 2.86
CA THR A 413 -3.85 -2.46 3.44
C THR A 413 -5.10 -1.67 3.80
N GLN A 414 -6.25 -2.32 3.59
CA GLN A 414 -7.55 -1.83 4.04
C GLN A 414 -7.94 -2.31 5.46
N ARG A 415 -7.09 -3.14 6.08
CA ARG A 415 -7.32 -3.75 7.40
C ARG A 415 -6.05 -3.61 8.25
N PRO A 416 -5.74 -2.41 8.78
CA PRO A 416 -4.53 -2.20 9.56
C PRO A 416 -4.49 -3.07 10.82
N GLY A 417 -5.62 -3.31 11.49
CA GLY A 417 -5.66 -4.16 12.69
C GLY A 417 -5.39 -5.65 12.43
N LYS A 418 -5.35 -6.08 11.16
CA LYS A 418 -4.95 -7.44 10.76
C LYS A 418 -3.50 -7.53 10.30
N LEU A 419 -2.77 -6.42 10.23
CA LEU A 419 -1.35 -6.39 9.85
C LEU A 419 -0.49 -6.55 11.12
N ASP A 420 0.64 -7.24 11.00
CA ASP A 420 1.64 -7.33 12.07
C ASP A 420 2.11 -5.93 12.53
N SER A 421 2.04 -5.67 13.84
CA SER A 421 2.33 -4.36 14.42
C SER A 421 3.80 -3.97 14.26
N ASP A 422 4.71 -4.95 14.30
CA ASP A 422 6.13 -4.67 14.20
C ASP A 422 6.47 -4.30 12.75
N VAL A 423 5.92 -5.02 11.78
CA VAL A 423 5.98 -4.68 10.35
C VAL A 423 5.45 -3.27 10.09
N LEU A 424 4.30 -2.90 10.66
CA LEU A 424 3.74 -1.56 10.51
C LEU A 424 4.62 -0.48 11.17
N SER A 425 5.16 -0.75 12.36
CA SER A 425 5.98 0.20 13.12
C SER A 425 7.30 0.59 12.43
N GLN A 426 7.80 -0.26 11.53
CA GLN A 426 9.00 0.03 10.74
C GLN A 426 8.72 0.92 9.52
N CYS A 427 7.46 1.17 9.18
CA CYS A 427 7.08 2.05 8.09
C CYS A 427 7.07 3.50 8.58
N MET A 428 8.17 4.21 8.36
CA MET A 428 8.36 5.58 8.87
C MET A 428 7.54 6.63 8.13
N SER A 429 7.08 6.36 6.91
CA SER A 429 6.17 7.26 6.18
C SER A 429 4.78 6.66 6.09
N GLN A 430 3.74 7.40 6.46
CA GLN A 430 2.39 6.87 6.60
C GLN A 430 1.34 7.75 5.92
N PHE A 431 0.42 7.08 5.24
CA PHE A 431 -0.70 7.67 4.52
C PHE A 431 -1.97 7.11 5.12
N LEU A 432 -2.56 7.86 6.05
CA LEU A 432 -3.73 7.43 6.81
C LEU A 432 -4.98 8.01 6.15
N MET A 433 -5.79 7.15 5.57
CA MET A 433 -7.04 7.51 4.93
C MET A 433 -8.22 7.23 5.86
N ARG A 434 -9.44 7.50 5.40
CA ARG A 434 -10.64 7.31 6.20
C ARG A 434 -10.74 5.88 6.75
N ILE A 435 -10.80 5.74 8.08
CA ILE A 435 -10.99 4.49 8.83
C ILE A 435 -12.06 4.74 9.89
N VAL A 436 -13.18 4.03 9.77
CA VAL A 436 -14.34 4.21 10.67
C VAL A 436 -14.34 3.20 11.82
N ASN A 437 -13.76 2.02 11.62
CA ASN A 437 -13.75 0.96 12.63
C ASN A 437 -12.85 1.36 13.83
N PRO A 438 -13.40 1.41 15.07
CA PRO A 438 -12.62 1.79 16.24
C PRO A 438 -11.49 0.80 16.56
N VAL A 439 -11.67 -0.49 16.29
CA VAL A 439 -10.62 -1.51 16.52
C VAL A 439 -9.41 -1.24 15.63
N ASP A 440 -9.66 -0.87 14.37
CA ASP A 440 -8.60 -0.51 13.43
C ASP A 440 -7.93 0.81 13.86
N GLN A 441 -8.69 1.82 14.31
CA GLN A 441 -8.11 3.07 14.82
C GLN A 441 -7.24 2.85 16.07
N ASP A 442 -7.67 2.00 17.00
CA ASP A 442 -6.91 1.68 18.20
C ASP A 442 -5.61 0.93 17.86
N SER A 443 -5.66 0.01 16.91
CA SER A 443 -4.47 -0.71 16.43
C SER A 443 -3.40 0.24 15.86
N LEU A 444 -3.81 1.34 15.24
CA LEU A 444 -2.91 2.34 14.68
C LEU A 444 -2.17 3.17 15.74
N LYS A 445 -2.70 3.31 16.96
CA LYS A 445 -2.06 4.11 18.01
C LYS A 445 -0.63 3.64 18.33
N TYR A 446 -0.38 2.34 18.19
CA TYR A 446 0.91 1.72 18.45
C TYR A 446 1.84 1.70 17.22
N GLY A 447 1.28 1.73 16.01
CA GLY A 447 2.04 1.71 14.76
C GLY A 447 2.36 3.09 14.18
N VAL A 448 1.65 4.14 14.60
CA VAL A 448 1.78 5.51 14.06
C VAL A 448 2.72 6.36 14.91
N GLU A 449 3.55 7.17 14.25
CA GLU A 449 4.46 8.11 14.90
C GLU A 449 3.72 9.07 15.84
N ALA A 450 4.36 9.46 16.95
CA ALA A 450 3.74 10.29 17.99
C ALA A 450 3.11 11.58 17.44
N ALA A 451 3.78 12.25 16.48
CA ALA A 451 3.30 13.48 15.86
C ALA A 451 2.01 13.30 15.04
N GLY A 452 1.72 12.08 14.56
CA GLY A 452 0.49 11.78 13.81
C GLY A 452 -0.70 11.40 14.69
N ARG A 453 -0.48 11.15 15.99
CA ARG A 453 -1.52 10.59 16.89
C ARG A 453 -2.70 11.52 17.10
N ASP A 454 -2.49 12.83 17.13
CA ASP A 454 -3.57 13.80 17.33
C ASP A 454 -4.53 13.82 16.12
N LEU A 455 -4.00 13.54 14.93
CA LEU A 455 -4.79 13.46 13.70
C LEU A 455 -5.53 12.14 13.54
N LEU A 456 -5.25 11.13 14.38
CA LEU A 456 -6.01 9.86 14.35
C LEU A 456 -7.49 10.08 14.68
N LYS A 457 -7.81 11.11 15.46
CA LYS A 457 -9.19 11.50 15.78
C LYS A 457 -9.97 11.96 14.54
N GLU A 458 -9.27 12.40 13.50
CA GLU A 458 -9.87 12.86 12.24
C GLU A 458 -10.10 11.72 11.23
N LEU A 459 -9.57 10.51 11.46
CA LEU A 459 -9.74 9.40 10.51
C LEU A 459 -11.21 9.10 10.14
N PRO A 460 -12.20 9.18 11.06
CA PRO A 460 -13.60 8.96 10.69
C PRO A 460 -14.19 10.07 9.82
N SER A 461 -13.71 11.31 9.98
CA SER A 461 -14.24 12.53 9.35
C SER A 461 -13.70 12.72 7.93
N LEU A 462 -12.55 12.10 7.60
CA LEU A 462 -11.97 12.14 6.26
C LEU A 462 -12.97 11.65 5.20
N THR A 463 -12.99 12.33 4.06
CA THR A 463 -13.77 11.93 2.88
C THR A 463 -12.91 11.19 1.84
N LYS A 464 -13.53 10.62 0.80
CA LYS A 464 -12.82 9.91 -0.25
C LYS A 464 -11.82 10.85 -0.95
N GLY A 465 -10.57 10.40 -1.08
CA GLY A 465 -9.49 11.20 -1.65
C GLY A 465 -8.81 12.17 -0.66
N GLN A 466 -9.21 12.18 0.61
CA GLN A 466 -8.46 12.85 1.67
C GLN A 466 -7.53 11.87 2.37
N VAL A 467 -6.35 12.34 2.73
CA VAL A 467 -5.31 11.54 3.39
C VAL A 467 -4.54 12.38 4.38
N ILE A 468 -4.23 11.81 5.55
CA ILE A 468 -3.22 12.35 6.45
C ILE A 468 -1.88 11.77 6.01
N VAL A 469 -0.94 12.64 5.66
CA VAL A 469 0.44 12.23 5.36
C VAL A 469 1.31 12.59 6.57
N SER A 470 2.03 11.62 7.08
CA SER A 470 2.91 11.78 8.24
C SER A 470 4.22 11.02 8.09
N GLY A 471 5.21 11.38 8.90
CA GLY A 471 6.46 10.67 9.00
C GLY A 471 7.57 11.21 8.11
N ALA A 472 8.58 10.38 7.84
CA ALA A 472 9.86 10.84 7.28
C ALA A 472 9.77 11.56 5.93
N CYS A 473 8.75 11.31 5.11
CA CYS A 473 8.57 11.95 3.80
C CYS A 473 8.12 13.42 3.83
N VAL A 474 7.69 13.94 4.98
CA VAL A 474 7.24 15.34 5.19
C VAL A 474 7.90 15.94 6.45
N ASN A 475 7.90 17.26 6.59
CA ASN A 475 8.44 17.90 7.81
C ASN A 475 7.45 17.85 8.99
N THR A 476 6.16 17.88 8.69
CA THR A 476 5.10 17.85 9.69
C THR A 476 3.87 17.12 9.13
N PRO A 477 3.08 16.42 9.96
CA PRO A 477 1.86 15.76 9.51
C PRO A 477 0.81 16.72 8.92
N VAL A 478 0.34 16.41 7.72
CA VAL A 478 -0.60 17.26 6.95
C VAL A 478 -1.85 16.52 6.51
N LEU A 479 -2.98 17.23 6.49
CA LEU A 479 -4.20 16.76 5.83
C LEU A 479 -4.13 17.20 4.37
N CYS A 480 -4.10 16.23 3.47
CA CYS A 480 -3.93 16.45 2.04
C CYS A 480 -5.19 15.97 1.29
N GLN A 481 -5.62 16.78 0.33
CA GLN A 481 -6.51 16.34 -0.74
C GLN A 481 -5.65 15.76 -1.87
N VAL A 482 -5.78 14.46 -2.13
CA VAL A 482 -5.04 13.76 -3.18
C VAL A 482 -5.42 14.36 -4.54
N ARG A 483 -4.42 14.61 -5.39
CA ARG A 483 -4.62 15.13 -6.75
C ARG A 483 -5.32 14.11 -7.64
N GLN A 484 -5.82 14.58 -8.78
CA GLN A 484 -6.30 13.67 -9.80
C GLN A 484 -5.15 12.84 -10.39
N ARG A 485 -5.40 11.54 -10.61
CA ARG A 485 -4.52 10.65 -11.38
C ARG A 485 -4.44 11.11 -12.83
N LEU A 486 -3.26 10.93 -13.42
CA LEU A 486 -3.04 11.11 -14.85
C LEU A 486 -3.47 9.87 -15.63
N THR A 487 -3.29 8.69 -15.03
CA THR A 487 -3.76 7.40 -15.55
C THR A 487 -5.18 7.09 -15.10
N LYS A 488 -5.90 6.22 -15.84
CA LYS A 488 -7.22 5.76 -15.42
C LYS A 488 -7.15 4.94 -14.14
N HIS A 489 -8.27 4.83 -13.42
CA HIS A 489 -8.37 4.01 -12.22
C HIS A 489 -9.03 2.65 -12.55
N GLY A 490 -8.36 1.54 -12.24
CA GLY A 490 -8.87 0.20 -12.54
C GLY A 490 -9.85 -0.38 -11.51
N GLY A 491 -9.84 0.14 -10.28
CA GLY A 491 -10.60 -0.41 -9.14
C GLY A 491 -12.03 0.12 -9.00
N GLU A 492 -12.72 0.41 -10.10
CA GLU A 492 -14.12 0.85 -10.03
C GLU A 492 -15.04 -0.34 -9.68
N THR A 493 -15.90 -0.13 -8.68
CA THR A 493 -16.92 -1.13 -8.32
C THR A 493 -17.85 -1.33 -9.51
N MET A 494 -17.99 -2.59 -9.96
CA MET A 494 -18.95 -2.92 -11.02
C MET A 494 -20.33 -2.36 -10.69
N ASN A 495 -20.87 -1.54 -11.60
CA ASN A 495 -22.23 -1.06 -11.50
C ASN A 495 -23.19 -2.21 -11.84
N ALA A 496 -23.52 -3.02 -10.83
CA ALA A 496 -24.35 -4.20 -11.00
C ALA A 496 -25.71 -3.87 -11.67
N PRO A 497 -26.45 -2.81 -11.26
CA PRO A 497 -27.65 -2.40 -11.98
C PRO A 497 -27.43 -2.12 -13.48
N GLU A 498 -26.39 -1.38 -13.84
CA GLU A 498 -26.07 -1.08 -15.24
C GLU A 498 -25.68 -2.34 -16.03
N ALA A 499 -24.85 -3.20 -15.43
CA ALA A 499 -24.48 -4.50 -16.00
C ALA A 499 -25.72 -5.40 -16.17
N TRP A 500 -26.63 -5.45 -15.20
CA TRP A 500 -27.88 -6.19 -15.32
C TRP A 500 -28.78 -5.59 -16.41
N MET A 501 -28.92 -4.27 -16.49
CA MET A 501 -29.69 -3.61 -17.55
C MET A 501 -29.09 -3.89 -18.93
N SER A 502 -27.76 -3.95 -19.05
CA SER A 502 -27.07 -4.30 -20.30
C SER A 502 -27.47 -5.68 -20.83
N HIS A 503 -27.78 -6.63 -19.94
CA HIS A 503 -28.29 -7.96 -20.31
C HIS A 503 -29.66 -7.90 -21.01
N PHE A 504 -30.47 -6.86 -20.75
CA PHE A 504 -31.79 -6.67 -21.35
C PHE A 504 -31.78 -5.77 -22.60
N GLN A 505 -30.62 -5.30 -23.06
CA GLN A 505 -30.50 -4.50 -24.28
C GLN A 505 -30.86 -5.28 -25.56
N SER A 506 -31.27 -4.54 -26.59
CA SER A 506 -31.93 -5.03 -27.81
C SER A 506 -31.21 -6.15 -28.57
N HIS A 507 -29.88 -6.21 -28.53
CA HIS A 507 -29.08 -7.20 -29.27
C HIS A 507 -29.33 -8.67 -28.86
N ARG A 508 -29.87 -8.94 -27.65
CA ARG A 508 -30.24 -10.31 -27.20
C ARG A 508 -31.73 -10.58 -27.23
N GLN A 509 -32.56 -9.62 -27.68
CA GLN A 509 -34.01 -9.81 -27.77
C GLN A 509 -34.40 -10.84 -28.83
N GLN A 510 -33.66 -10.91 -29.96
CA GLN A 510 -33.87 -11.93 -30.99
C GLN A 510 -33.56 -13.34 -30.49
N ALA A 511 -32.44 -13.54 -29.79
CA ALA A 511 -32.09 -14.83 -29.19
C ALA A 511 -33.14 -15.28 -28.15
N ARG A 512 -33.66 -14.36 -27.33
CA ARG A 512 -34.76 -14.62 -26.40
C ARG A 512 -36.10 -14.90 -27.07
N GLN A 513 -36.40 -14.23 -28.18
CA GLN A 513 -37.61 -14.53 -28.98
C GLN A 513 -37.52 -15.91 -29.62
N LEU A 514 -36.33 -16.33 -30.06
CA LEU A 514 -36.08 -17.66 -30.60
C LEU A 514 -36.13 -18.75 -29.51
N GLU A 515 -35.56 -18.53 -28.33
CA GLU A 515 -35.63 -19.47 -27.19
C GLU A 515 -37.03 -19.59 -26.58
N LYS A 516 -37.81 -18.50 -26.58
CA LYS A 516 -39.20 -18.50 -26.09
C LYS A 516 -40.23 -18.78 -27.17
N ALA A 517 -39.82 -19.01 -28.42
CA ALA A 517 -40.73 -19.45 -29.46
C ALA A 517 -41.28 -20.83 -29.07
N ALA A 518 -42.60 -20.97 -29.10
CA ALA A 518 -43.23 -22.27 -28.85
C ALA A 518 -42.64 -23.29 -29.85
N PRO A 519 -42.31 -24.52 -29.42
CA PRO A 519 -41.85 -25.55 -30.35
C PRO A 519 -42.89 -25.69 -31.46
N ALA A 520 -42.43 -25.69 -32.71
CA ALA A 520 -43.31 -25.79 -33.87
C ALA A 520 -44.28 -26.96 -33.65
N SER A 521 -45.57 -26.69 -33.73
CA SER A 521 -46.59 -27.73 -33.57
C SER A 521 -46.24 -28.89 -34.51
N PRO A 522 -46.21 -30.14 -34.03
CA PRO A 522 -45.90 -31.27 -34.89
C PRO A 522 -46.89 -31.22 -36.06
N GLY A 523 -46.36 -31.15 -37.28
CA GLY A 523 -47.17 -31.17 -38.50
C GLY A 523 -48.16 -32.33 -38.43
N LYS A 524 -49.38 -32.12 -38.94
CA LYS A 524 -50.49 -33.09 -38.89
C LYS A 524 -49.95 -34.50 -39.11
N LYS A 525 -50.16 -35.40 -38.14
CA LYS A 525 -49.89 -36.82 -38.33
C LYS A 525 -50.77 -37.27 -39.49
N ALA A 526 -50.16 -37.71 -40.59
CA ALA A 526 -50.87 -38.23 -41.73
C ALA A 526 -51.81 -39.36 -41.28
N GLU A 527 -53.10 -39.22 -41.56
CA GLU A 527 -54.08 -40.24 -41.22
C GLU A 527 -53.79 -41.50 -42.04
N THR A 528 -53.74 -42.66 -41.38
CA THR A 528 -53.47 -43.95 -42.01
C THR A 528 -54.66 -44.85 -41.76
N PHE A 529 -55.20 -45.50 -42.80
CA PHE A 529 -56.26 -46.50 -42.66
C PHE A 529 -55.82 -47.79 -43.36
N GLY A 530 -55.78 -48.89 -42.62
CA GLY A 530 -55.28 -50.18 -43.13
C GLY A 530 -53.76 -50.24 -43.35
N GLY A 531 -52.97 -49.37 -42.70
CA GLY A 531 -51.50 -49.38 -42.77
C GLY A 531 -50.88 -48.61 -43.94
N VAL A 532 -51.67 -47.85 -44.70
CA VAL A 532 -51.18 -46.94 -45.74
C VAL A 532 -51.68 -45.53 -45.47
N SER A 533 -50.83 -44.54 -45.71
CA SER A 533 -51.12 -43.13 -45.45
C SER A 533 -52.10 -42.56 -46.49
N ILE A 534 -53.05 -41.75 -46.04
CA ILE A 534 -54.12 -41.15 -46.85
C ILE A 534 -53.77 -39.70 -47.28
N GLU A 535 -52.48 -39.33 -47.15
CA GLU A 535 -51.92 -38.10 -47.71
C GLU A 535 -51.10 -38.39 -48.96
#